data_AF-A0A162K643-F1
#
_entry.id   AF-A0A162K643-F1
#
_cell.length_a   1.000
_cell.length_b   1.000
_cell.length_c   1.000
_cell.angle_alpha   90.00
_cell.angle_beta   90.00
_cell.angle_gamma   90.00
#
_symmetry.space_group_name_H-M   'P 1'
#
loop_
_entity.id
_entity.type
_entity.pdbx_description
1 polymer ?
#
loop_
_entity_poly.entity_id
_entity_poly.type
_entity_poly.pdbx_seq_one_letter_code
_entity_poly.pdbx_strand_id
1 'polypeptide(L)'
;MSQTQESMSIEGALEHLITTYGELNGSAIEELDCEPSPLEFMQYVARNTPFVVRGGAASWRAFQEWDKDYLVSSLAGQSVNVAVTPHG
;
A
#
# COMPACT_ATOMS: atom_id res chain seq x y z
N MET A 1 -8.77 34.47 34.04
CA MET A 1 -7.94 34.34 32.82
C MET A 1 -8.78 33.60 31.80
N SER A 2 -9.52 34.34 30.98
CA SER A 2 -10.44 33.78 29.99
C SER A 2 -9.62 33.47 28.74
N GLN A 3 -9.42 32.19 28.44
CA GLN A 3 -8.83 31.80 27.16
C GLN A 3 -9.90 32.04 26.09
N THR A 4 -9.67 33.04 25.25
CA THR A 4 -10.46 33.25 24.03
C THR A 4 -10.23 32.05 23.14
N GLN A 5 -11.26 31.21 23.00
CA GLN A 5 -11.24 30.12 22.04
C GLN A 5 -11.37 30.73 20.65
N GLU A 6 -10.24 30.88 19.95
CA GLU A 6 -10.24 31.24 18.53
C GLU A 6 -11.02 30.17 17.76
N SER A 7 -12.10 30.59 17.09
CA SER A 7 -12.82 29.71 16.19
C SER A 7 -11.93 29.42 14.99
N MET A 8 -11.42 28.20 14.86
CA MET A 8 -10.71 27.77 13.67
C MET A 8 -11.62 27.92 12.44
N SER A 9 -11.07 28.46 11.35
CA SER A 9 -11.73 28.38 10.05
C SER A 9 -11.86 26.92 9.61
N ILE A 10 -12.75 26.65 8.66
CA ILE A 10 -12.93 25.30 8.11
C ILE A 10 -11.62 24.82 7.46
N GLU A 11 -10.94 25.69 6.72
CA GLU A 11 -9.66 25.39 6.08
C GLU A 11 -8.58 25.04 7.12
N GLY A 12 -8.48 25.82 8.20
CA GLY A 12 -7.55 25.55 9.28
C GLY A 12 -7.87 24.23 10.00
N ALA A 13 -9.15 23.90 10.16
CA ALA A 13 -9.57 22.64 10.76
C ALA A 13 -9.22 21.43 9.87
N LEU A 14 -9.35 21.56 8.55
CA LEU A 14 -8.97 20.53 7.60
C LEU A 14 -7.45 20.33 7.53
N GLU A 15 -6.68 21.42 7.49
CA GLU A 15 -5.22 21.37 7.51
C GLU A 15 -4.69 20.71 8.79
N HIS A 16 -5.24 21.10 9.94
CA HIS A 16 -4.89 20.51 11.23
C HIS A 16 -5.24 19.02 11.25
N LEU A 17 -6.44 18.63 10.77
CA LEU A 17 -6.83 17.22 10.71
C LEU A 17 -5.86 16.37 9.87
N ILE A 18 -5.50 16.85 8.67
CA ILE A 18 -4.59 16.14 7.77
C ILE A 18 -3.19 16.01 8.40
N THR A 19 -2.67 17.13 8.93
CA THR A 19 -1.33 17.17 9.52
C THR A 19 -1.25 16.26 10.75
N THR A 20 -2.20 16.37 11.68
CA THR A 20 -2.25 15.52 12.88
C THR A 20 -2.40 14.04 12.51
N TYR A 21 -3.23 13.71 11.52
CA TYR A 21 -3.35 12.33 11.06
C TYR A 21 -2.02 11.78 10.52
N GLY A 22 -1.32 12.55 9.68
CA GLY A 22 -0.02 12.15 9.13
C GLY A 22 1.05 11.98 10.20
N GLU A 23 1.10 12.88 11.18
CA GLU A 23 2.06 12.82 12.30
C GLU A 23 1.82 11.60 13.21
N LEU A 24 0.56 11.25 13.47
CA LEU A 24 0.21 10.13 14.36
C LEU A 24 0.37 8.75 13.70
N ASN A 25 0.20 8.65 12.38
CA ASN A 25 0.17 7.36 11.69
C ASN A 25 1.49 6.99 10.99
N GLY A 26 2.48 7.89 10.98
CA GLY A 26 3.78 7.67 10.35
C GLY A 26 3.68 7.49 8.83
N SER A 27 4.80 7.68 8.14
CA SER A 27 4.88 7.49 6.68
C SER A 27 5.64 6.22 6.28
N ALA A 28 6.16 5.47 7.25
CA ALA A 28 6.91 4.25 6.99
C ALA A 28 5.95 3.11 6.69
N ILE A 29 6.24 2.35 5.64
CA ILE A 29 5.52 1.13 5.31
C ILE A 29 6.18 -0.02 6.06
N GLU A 30 5.41 -0.70 6.90
CA GLU A 30 5.91 -1.84 7.67
C GLU A 30 6.17 -3.04 6.75
N GLU A 31 7.24 -3.78 7.03
CA GLU A 31 7.60 -5.01 6.34
C GLU A 31 7.51 -6.17 7.32
N LEU A 32 6.71 -7.17 7.00
CA LEU A 32 6.54 -8.39 7.76
C LEU A 32 7.39 -9.50 7.13
N ASP A 33 8.14 -10.23 7.95
CA ASP A 33 8.95 -11.36 7.48
C ASP A 33 8.11 -12.58 7.06
N CYS A 34 6.85 -12.64 7.52
CA CYS A 34 5.92 -13.72 7.21
C CYS A 34 4.46 -13.21 7.14
N GLU A 35 3.58 -14.08 6.65
CA GLU A 35 2.15 -13.79 6.56
C GLU A 35 1.54 -13.63 7.97
N PRO A 36 0.83 -12.52 8.25
CA PRO A 36 0.17 -12.33 9.53
C PRO A 36 -1.01 -13.30 9.69
N SER A 37 -1.37 -13.65 10.92
CA SER A 37 -2.65 -14.33 11.18
C SER A 37 -3.83 -13.43 10.76
N PRO A 38 -5.03 -13.99 10.51
CA PRO A 38 -6.20 -13.18 10.19
C PRO A 38 -6.51 -12.09 11.22
N LEU A 39 -6.25 -12.35 12.50
CA LEU A 39 -6.45 -11.36 13.56
C LEU A 39 -5.44 -10.21 13.49
N GLU A 40 -4.16 -10.52 13.27
CA GLU A 40 -3.11 -9.51 13.09
C GLU A 40 -3.36 -8.69 11.82
N PHE A 41 -3.76 -9.34 10.73
CA PHE A 41 -4.17 -8.69 9.49
C PHE A 41 -5.28 -7.66 9.72
N MET A 42 -6.32 -8.01 10.51
CA MET A 42 -7.42 -7.11 10.81
C MET A 42 -6.96 -5.84 11.58
N GLN A 43 -5.83 -5.87 12.29
CA GLN A 43 -5.28 -4.68 12.94
C GLN A 43 -4.76 -3.66 11.92
N TYR A 44 -4.22 -4.11 10.78
CA TYR A 44 -3.82 -3.23 9.67
C TYR A 44 -5.04 -2.68 8.93
N VAL A 45 -6.03 -3.53 8.67
CA VAL A 45 -7.30 -3.11 8.04
C VAL A 45 -8.01 -2.05 8.87
N ALA A 46 -8.13 -2.25 10.19
CA ALA A 46 -8.81 -1.32 11.09
C ALA A 46 -8.14 0.06 11.15
N ARG A 47 -6.81 0.12 10.99
CA ARG A 47 -6.04 1.37 10.95
C ARG A 47 -5.95 1.98 9.54
N ASN A 48 -6.41 1.25 8.52
CA ASN A 48 -6.20 1.58 7.11
C ASN A 48 -4.71 1.82 6.77
N THR A 49 -3.84 0.98 7.34
CA THR A 49 -2.38 1.13 7.18
C THR A 49 -1.83 0.07 6.24
N PRO A 50 -1.10 0.46 5.18
CA PRO A 50 -0.44 -0.50 4.28
C PRO A 50 0.75 -1.19 4.96
N PHE A 51 1.06 -2.40 4.50
CA PHE A 51 2.25 -3.16 4.87
C PHE A 51 2.69 -4.07 3.70
N VAL A 52 3.93 -4.58 3.76
CA VAL A 52 4.49 -5.53 2.80
C VAL A 52 4.75 -6.86 3.51
N VAL A 53 4.28 -7.97 2.94
CA VAL A 53 4.70 -9.31 3.38
C VAL A 53 5.87 -9.78 2.53
N ARG A 54 7.03 -9.93 3.14
CA ARG A 54 8.21 -10.49 2.47
C ARG A 54 8.03 -11.99 2.28
N GLY A 55 8.38 -12.47 1.08
CA GLY A 55 8.27 -13.90 0.75
C GLY A 55 6.83 -14.45 0.66
N GLY A 56 5.78 -13.61 0.74
CA GLY A 56 4.39 -14.09 0.73
C GLY A 56 3.97 -14.90 -0.51
N ALA A 57 4.68 -14.73 -1.62
CA ALA A 57 4.48 -15.48 -2.86
C ALA A 57 5.54 -16.57 -3.12
N ALA A 58 6.44 -16.86 -2.17
CA ALA A 58 7.59 -17.75 -2.41
C ALA A 58 7.19 -19.18 -2.80
N SER A 59 6.01 -19.64 -2.36
CA SER A 59 5.45 -20.95 -2.70
C SER A 59 4.74 -20.97 -4.07
N TRP A 60 4.52 -19.81 -4.69
CA TRP A 60 3.80 -19.74 -5.95
C TRP A 60 4.68 -20.25 -7.09
N ARG A 61 4.12 -21.11 -7.94
CA ARG A 61 4.79 -21.56 -9.16
C ARG A 61 5.28 -20.39 -10.01
N ALA A 62 4.50 -19.31 -10.07
CA ALA A 62 4.89 -18.10 -10.78
C ALA A 62 6.21 -17.49 -10.26
N PHE A 63 6.42 -17.45 -8.95
CA PHE A 63 7.65 -16.95 -8.35
C PHE A 63 8.87 -17.84 -8.69
N GLN A 64 8.65 -19.14 -8.87
CA GLN A 64 9.72 -20.12 -9.09
C GLN A 64 10.06 -20.32 -10.57
N GLU A 65 9.09 -20.14 -11.48
CA GLU A 65 9.23 -20.54 -12.88
C GLU A 65 9.06 -19.42 -13.91
N TRP A 66 8.40 -18.30 -13.57
CA TRP A 66 8.10 -17.28 -14.58
C TRP A 66 9.32 -16.41 -14.85
N ASP A 67 10.19 -16.91 -15.72
CA ASP A 67 11.21 -16.11 -16.40
C ASP A 67 10.72 -15.64 -17.78
N LYS A 68 11.59 -14.89 -18.48
CA LYS A 68 11.30 -14.37 -19.81
C LYS A 68 10.95 -15.48 -20.80
N ASP A 69 11.71 -16.57 -20.81
CA ASP A 69 11.58 -17.63 -21.81
C ASP A 69 10.32 -18.46 -21.56
N TYR A 70 10.01 -18.73 -20.29
CA TYR A 70 8.76 -19.31 -19.85
C TYR A 70 7.57 -18.46 -20.29
N LEU A 71 7.60 -17.14 -20.07
CA LEU A 71 6.48 -16.26 -20.42
C LEU A 71 6.31 -16.14 -21.94
N VAL A 72 7.40 -16.01 -22.70
CA VAL A 72 7.35 -15.95 -24.17
C VAL A 72 6.78 -17.24 -24.76
N SER A 73 7.22 -18.39 -24.26
CA SER A 73 6.71 -19.69 -24.73
C SER A 73 5.26 -19.94 -24.30
N SER A 74 4.93 -19.66 -23.04
CA SER A 74 3.59 -19.89 -22.47
C SER A 74 2.52 -18.98 -23.03
N LEU A 75 2.87 -17.75 -23.42
CA LEU A 75 1.95 -16.76 -23.98
C LEU A 75 2.07 -16.62 -25.50
N ALA A 76 2.81 -17.50 -26.16
CA ALA A 76 2.98 -17.48 -27.61
C ALA A 76 1.61 -17.50 -28.32
N GLY A 77 1.41 -16.55 -29.24
CA GLY A 77 0.16 -16.42 -30.00
C GLY A 77 -0.99 -15.75 -29.24
N GLN A 78 -0.81 -15.37 -27.97
CA GLN A 78 -1.81 -14.61 -27.22
C GLN A 78 -1.64 -13.11 -27.46
N SER A 79 -2.72 -12.44 -27.87
CA SER A 79 -2.73 -10.98 -27.97
C SER A 79 -3.00 -10.37 -26.59
N VAL A 80 -2.20 -9.38 -26.19
CA VAL A 80 -2.35 -8.67 -24.93
C VAL A 80 -2.51 -7.18 -25.18
N ASN A 81 -3.29 -6.52 -24.33
CA ASN A 81 -3.42 -5.07 -24.36
C ASN A 81 -2.19 -4.45 -23.68
N VAL A 82 -1.43 -3.66 -24.44
CA VAL A 82 -0.25 -2.96 -23.94
C VAL A 82 -0.59 -1.49 -23.76
N ALA A 83 -0.45 -0.99 -22.54
CA ALA A 83 -0.53 0.44 -22.27
C ALA A 83 0.69 1.15 -22.86
N VAL A 84 0.47 2.18 -23.69
CA VAL A 84 1.52 3.01 -24.27
C VAL A 84 1.38 4.43 -23.73
N THR A 85 2.36 4.85 -22.94
CA THR A 85 2.43 6.16 -22.29
C THR A 85 3.61 6.96 -22.87
N PRO A 86 3.47 8.27 -23.16
CA PRO A 86 4.56 9.05 -23.77
C PRO A 86 5.83 9.19 -22.92
N HIS A 87 5.74 8.96 -21.60
CA HIS A 87 6.84 9.19 -20.66
C HIS A 87 7.26 7.96 -19.85
N GLY A 88 6.63 6.79 -20.09
CA GLY A 88 6.75 5.62 -19.22
C GLY A 88 5.75 5.70 -18.07
#